data_AF-A0A7S9DZ21-F1
#
_entry.id   AF-A0A7S9DZ21-F1
#
_cell.length_a   1.000
_cell.length_b   1.000
_cell.length_c   1.000
_cell.angle_alpha   90.00
_cell.angle_beta   90.00
_cell.angle_gamma   90.00
#
_symmetry.space_group_name_H-M   'P 1'
#
loop_
_entity.id
_entity.type
_entity.pdbx_description
1 polymer ?
#
loop_
_entity_poly.entity_id
_entity_poly.type
_entity_poly.pdbx_seq_one_letter_code
_entity_poly.pdbx_strand_id
1 'polypeptide(L)'
;MFGTTTGINNVVEAALGHSSIGLLLGAPLFQGNVMQIDYPGRKLRLISRDVVNLHKIKNIPMVEQRGSGMPLVEVTLNGQRTWLVLDTGNAGGIMIERSLAEGLGLANSDNQVHQASDISKTVKLESTRIDEVVFGPYTLENMLVSFNAEGSNIDLNNQYKTTGTRIRGKKVEGLIGYEVLKHFVITMDYQRAYLHAGLPEQDSE
;
A
#
# COMPACT_ATOMS: atom_id res chain seq x y z
N MET A 1 11.71 13.03 -15.82
CA MET A 1 10.36 12.48 -15.51
C MET A 1 9.66 12.03 -16.78
N PHE A 2 9.58 10.71 -16.99
CA PHE A 2 8.87 10.05 -18.10
C PHE A 2 9.46 10.27 -19.50
N GLY A 3 10.76 10.57 -19.61
CA GLY A 3 11.40 10.84 -20.91
C GLY A 3 10.99 12.18 -21.55
N THR A 4 10.33 13.06 -20.79
CA THR A 4 10.00 14.42 -21.21
C THR A 4 10.49 15.45 -20.20
N THR A 5 11.16 16.50 -20.69
CA THR A 5 11.56 17.67 -19.90
C THR A 5 10.37 18.60 -19.70
N THR A 6 9.56 18.33 -18.66
CA THR A 6 8.53 19.25 -18.19
C THR A 6 9.05 20.06 -17.00
N GLY A 7 9.22 21.37 -17.19
CA GLY A 7 9.45 22.30 -16.08
C GLY A 7 8.15 22.48 -15.31
N ILE A 8 8.10 21.99 -14.07
CA ILE A 8 6.91 22.07 -13.22
C ILE A 8 7.06 23.25 -12.25
N ASN A 9 6.29 24.31 -12.47
CA ASN A 9 6.38 25.54 -11.68
C ASN A 9 5.64 25.47 -10.32
N ASN A 10 4.81 24.44 -10.08
CA ASN A 10 3.95 24.31 -8.90
C ASN A 10 4.10 22.94 -8.21
N VAL A 11 5.31 22.61 -7.72
CA VAL A 11 5.56 21.43 -6.89
C VAL A 11 6.00 21.89 -5.51
N VAL A 12 5.34 21.37 -4.48
CA VAL A 12 5.86 21.44 -3.11
C VAL A 12 6.57 20.13 -2.82
N GLU A 13 7.88 20.19 -2.57
CA GLU A 13 8.71 19.03 -2.20
C GLU A 13 9.12 19.12 -0.73
N ALA A 14 8.99 18.01 -0.01
CA ALA A 14 9.47 17.87 1.36
C ALA A 14 10.40 16.65 1.47
N ALA A 15 11.51 16.83 2.19
CA ALA A 15 12.39 15.72 2.56
C ALA A 15 11.79 14.93 3.72
N LEU A 16 11.78 13.60 3.59
CA LEU A 16 11.42 12.71 4.69
C LEU A 16 12.60 12.68 5.68
N GLY A 17 12.42 13.31 6.84
CA GLY A 17 13.48 13.51 7.84
C GLY A 17 13.97 12.23 8.55
N HIS A 18 14.81 12.42 9.58
CA HIS A 18 15.37 11.33 10.38
C HIS A 18 14.26 10.56 11.15
N SER A 19 14.41 9.24 11.32
CA SER A 19 13.40 8.31 11.87
C SER A 19 12.92 8.60 13.30
N SER A 20 13.50 9.60 13.98
CA SER A 20 13.17 10.02 15.33
C SER A 20 12.03 11.03 15.44
N ILE A 21 11.47 11.51 14.31
CA ILE A 21 10.32 12.42 14.28
C ILE A 21 9.29 11.86 13.29
N GLY A 22 8.29 11.14 13.80
CA GLY A 22 7.17 10.62 12.99
C GLY A 22 6.07 11.66 12.85
N LEU A 23 5.73 12.03 11.62
CA LEU A 23 4.56 12.86 11.32
C LEU A 23 3.51 12.01 10.60
N LEU A 24 2.32 11.87 11.18
CA LEU A 24 1.19 11.21 10.53
C LEU A 24 0.37 12.26 9.77
N LEU A 25 0.38 12.17 8.44
CA LEU A 25 -0.38 13.04 7.56
C LEU A 25 -1.64 12.32 7.09
N GLY A 26 -2.80 12.84 7.48
CA GLY A 26 -4.08 12.28 7.05
C GLY A 26 -4.39 12.56 5.59
N ALA A 27 -5.20 11.69 4.97
CA ALA A 27 -5.69 11.83 3.60
C ALA A 27 -6.28 13.22 3.25
N PRO A 28 -6.95 13.96 4.16
CA PRO A 28 -7.44 15.31 3.88
C PRO A 28 -6.36 16.30 3.42
N LEU A 29 -5.10 16.15 3.86
CA LEU A 29 -4.01 17.03 3.42
C LEU A 29 -3.72 16.88 1.91
N PHE A 30 -3.97 15.69 1.37
CA PHE A 30 -3.70 15.34 -0.01
C PHE A 30 -4.92 15.57 -0.92
N GLN A 31 -6.06 15.97 -0.34
CA GLN A 31 -7.26 16.28 -1.12
C GLN A 31 -6.99 17.47 -2.03
N GLY A 32 -7.28 17.31 -3.33
CA GLY A 32 -7.13 18.36 -4.34
C GLY A 32 -5.86 18.27 -5.17
N ASN A 33 -4.85 17.50 -4.75
CA ASN A 33 -3.59 17.32 -5.47
C ASN A 33 -3.34 15.86 -5.84
N VAL A 34 -2.43 15.65 -6.80
CA VAL A 34 -1.78 14.35 -7.01
C VAL A 34 -0.62 14.26 -6.02
N MET A 35 -0.60 13.22 -5.20
CA MET A 35 0.51 12.92 -4.31
C MET A 35 1.50 12.01 -5.02
N GLN A 36 2.80 12.29 -4.88
CA GLN A 36 3.85 11.37 -5.30
C GLN A 36 4.79 11.10 -4.13
N ILE A 37 4.99 9.82 -3.81
CA ILE A 37 6.00 9.34 -2.88
C ILE A 37 7.06 8.62 -3.71
N ASP A 38 8.23 9.24 -3.80
CA ASP A 38 9.43 8.63 -4.36
C ASP A 38 10.16 7.95 -3.22
N TYR A 39 9.86 6.66 -2.99
CA TYR A 39 10.46 5.91 -1.89
C TYR A 39 11.99 5.75 -2.04
N PRO A 40 12.53 5.35 -3.22
CA PRO A 40 13.98 5.29 -3.42
C PRO A 40 14.66 6.64 -3.22
N GLY A 41 14.08 7.71 -3.76
CA GLY A 41 14.60 9.07 -3.66
C GLY A 41 14.29 9.78 -2.34
N ARG A 42 13.47 9.17 -1.45
CA ARG A 42 13.02 9.70 -0.15
C ARG A 42 12.35 11.07 -0.24
N LYS A 43 11.51 11.27 -1.25
CA LYS A 43 10.84 12.54 -1.53
C LYS A 43 9.32 12.39 -1.54
N LEU A 44 8.64 13.38 -0.96
CA LEU A 44 7.19 13.56 -1.06
C LEU A 44 6.90 14.82 -1.89
N ARG A 45 6.03 14.70 -2.90
CA ARG A 45 5.60 15.81 -3.75
C ARG A 45 4.09 15.93 -3.78
N LEU A 46 3.61 17.17 -3.73
CA LEU A 46 2.24 17.53 -4.07
C LEU A 46 2.25 18.22 -5.44
N ILE A 47 1.54 17.63 -6.38
CA ILE A 47 1.51 18.04 -7.78
C ILE A 47 0.08 18.46 -8.12
N SER A 48 -0.08 19.66 -8.69
CA SER A 48 -1.39 20.13 -9.15
C SER A 48 -1.92 19.25 -10.29
N ARG A 49 -3.23 18.97 -10.27
CA ARG A 49 -3.89 18.00 -11.18
C ARG A 49 -3.87 18.41 -12.66
N ASP A 50 -3.68 19.68 -12.94
CA ASP A 50 -3.53 20.24 -14.28
C ASP A 50 -2.16 19.91 -14.91
N VAL A 51 -1.15 19.61 -14.08
CA VAL A 51 0.21 19.29 -14.53
C VAL A 51 0.34 17.82 -14.94
N VAL A 52 -0.35 16.91 -14.26
CA VAL A 52 -0.23 15.45 -14.48
C VAL A 52 -1.60 14.83 -14.75
N ASN A 53 -1.74 14.23 -15.94
CA ASN A 53 -2.92 13.44 -16.28
C ASN A 53 -2.76 11.98 -15.84
N LEU A 54 -2.93 11.73 -14.54
CA LEU A 54 -2.76 10.40 -13.95
C LEU A 54 -3.73 9.36 -14.53
N HIS A 55 -4.89 9.78 -15.08
CA HIS A 55 -5.83 8.87 -15.75
C HIS A 55 -5.20 8.15 -16.95
N LYS A 56 -4.30 8.81 -17.69
CA LYS A 56 -3.67 8.26 -18.90
C LYS A 56 -2.54 7.27 -18.57
N ILE A 57 -1.91 7.41 -17.41
CA ILE A 57 -0.72 6.65 -17.05
C ILE A 57 -0.97 5.64 -15.92
N LYS A 58 -2.13 5.65 -15.26
CA LYS A 58 -2.45 4.69 -14.18
C LYS A 58 -2.20 3.25 -14.63
N ASN A 59 -1.59 2.46 -13.75
CA ASN A 59 -1.22 1.07 -14.04
C ASN A 59 -1.61 0.08 -12.92
N ILE A 60 -2.23 0.57 -11.84
CA ILE A 60 -2.77 -0.26 -10.77
C ILE A 60 -4.25 0.09 -10.58
N PRO A 61 -5.16 -0.89 -10.62
CA PRO A 61 -6.55 -0.67 -10.24
C PRO A 61 -6.63 -0.24 -8.78
N MET A 62 -7.20 0.94 -8.55
CA MET A 62 -7.46 1.47 -7.21
C MET A 62 -8.94 1.84 -7.09
N VAL A 63 -9.54 1.56 -5.94
CA VAL A 63 -10.90 1.97 -5.60
C VAL A 63 -10.94 2.47 -4.16
N GLU A 64 -11.89 3.32 -3.86
CA GLU A 64 -12.16 3.73 -2.48
C GLU A 64 -13.02 2.67 -1.78
N GLN A 65 -12.62 2.23 -0.59
CA GLN A 65 -13.43 1.36 0.26
C GLN A 65 -14.66 2.13 0.73
N ARG A 66 -15.85 1.61 0.41
CA ARG A 66 -17.11 2.17 0.90
C ARG A 66 -17.16 2.12 2.42
N GLY A 67 -17.45 3.25 3.05
CA GLY A 67 -17.59 3.39 4.50
C GLY A 67 -16.37 4.01 5.18
N SER A 68 -15.16 3.51 4.88
CA SER A 68 -13.90 4.00 5.48
C SER A 68 -13.18 5.06 4.65
N GLY A 69 -13.40 5.08 3.33
CA GLY A 69 -12.70 5.97 2.40
C GLY A 69 -11.27 5.52 2.07
N MET A 70 -10.88 4.31 2.47
CA MET A 70 -9.51 3.85 2.32
C MET A 70 -9.17 3.45 0.89
N PRO A 71 -7.95 3.73 0.40
CA PRO A 71 -7.52 3.29 -0.92
C PRO A 71 -7.30 1.78 -0.92
N LEU A 72 -8.09 1.06 -1.72
CA LEU A 72 -7.90 -0.35 -1.99
C LEU A 72 -7.21 -0.51 -3.33
N VAL A 73 -6.16 -1.31 -3.36
CA VAL A 73 -5.41 -1.64 -4.57
C VAL A 73 -5.58 -3.12 -4.87
N GLU A 74 -5.72 -3.43 -6.15
CA GLU A 74 -5.76 -4.81 -6.60
C GLU A 74 -4.34 -5.32 -6.82
N VAL A 75 -4.03 -6.45 -6.19
CA VAL A 75 -2.76 -7.17 -6.34
C VAL A 75 -3.02 -8.62 -6.69
N THR A 76 -2.01 -9.31 -7.20
CA THR A 76 -2.06 -10.78 -7.35
C THR A 76 -1.05 -11.40 -6.42
N LEU A 77 -1.50 -12.36 -5.61
CA LEU A 77 -0.68 -13.12 -4.66
C LEU A 77 -0.69 -14.58 -5.12
N ASN A 78 0.45 -15.12 -5.57
CA ASN A 78 0.54 -16.48 -6.13
C ASN A 78 -0.60 -16.81 -7.12
N GLY A 79 -0.83 -15.93 -8.10
CA GLY A 79 -1.91 -16.08 -9.09
C GLY A 79 -3.34 -15.71 -8.62
N GLN A 80 -3.57 -15.48 -7.32
CA GLN A 80 -4.88 -15.06 -6.80
C GLN A 80 -5.02 -13.55 -6.71
N ARG A 81 -6.01 -12.98 -7.41
CA ARG A 81 -6.33 -11.54 -7.35
C ARG A 81 -7.04 -11.20 -6.04
N THR A 82 -6.52 -10.21 -5.31
CA THR A 82 -7.08 -9.75 -4.03
C THR A 82 -7.01 -8.22 -3.91
N TRP A 83 -7.83 -7.66 -3.02
CA TRP A 83 -7.88 -6.23 -2.73
C TRP A 83 -7.29 -5.97 -1.34
N LEU A 84 -6.22 -5.17 -1.30
CA LEU A 84 -5.51 -4.79 -0.09
C LEU A 84 -5.62 -3.28 0.13
N VAL A 85 -5.65 -2.85 1.39
CA VAL A 85 -5.49 -1.43 1.73
C VAL A 85 -4.07 -0.99 1.38
N LEU A 86 -3.93 0.09 0.61
CA LEU A 86 -2.65 0.75 0.40
C LEU A 86 -2.31 1.58 1.64
N ASP A 87 -1.37 1.11 2.45
CA ASP A 87 -0.98 1.76 3.70
C ASP A 87 0.44 2.32 3.61
N THR A 88 0.55 3.61 3.26
CA THR A 88 1.84 4.32 3.16
C THR A 88 2.48 4.61 4.52
N GLY A 89 1.74 4.43 5.63
CA GLY A 89 2.22 4.60 7.01
C GLY A 89 2.67 3.31 7.68
N ASN A 90 2.33 2.15 7.12
CA ASN A 90 2.79 0.86 7.62
C ASN A 90 4.25 0.59 7.21
N ALA A 91 5.12 0.47 8.21
CA ALA A 91 6.53 0.09 8.01
C ALA A 91 6.73 -1.40 7.66
N GLY A 92 5.70 -2.23 7.80
CA GLY A 92 5.73 -3.64 7.42
C GLY A 92 5.58 -3.88 5.91
N GLY A 93 5.42 -5.15 5.55
CA GLY A 93 5.19 -5.57 4.17
C GLY A 93 3.74 -5.83 3.86
N ILE A 94 3.45 -7.06 3.43
CA ILE A 94 2.09 -7.50 3.12
C ILE A 94 1.53 -8.15 4.37
N MET A 95 0.36 -7.72 4.80
CA MET A 95 -0.39 -8.40 5.86
C MET A 95 -1.75 -8.83 5.31
N ILE A 96 -2.12 -10.09 5.47
CA ILE A 96 -3.36 -10.65 4.96
C ILE A 96 -4.23 -11.28 6.06
N GLU A 97 -5.52 -11.46 5.77
CA GLU A 97 -6.39 -12.30 6.57
C GLU A 97 -5.85 -13.74 6.60
N ARG A 98 -5.91 -14.40 7.77
CA ARG A 98 -5.53 -15.81 7.90
C ARG A 98 -6.26 -16.71 6.90
N SER A 99 -7.56 -16.46 6.66
CA SER A 99 -8.33 -17.25 5.68
C SER A 99 -7.78 -17.14 4.25
N LEU A 100 -7.22 -15.98 3.88
CA LEU A 100 -6.53 -15.80 2.60
C LEU A 100 -5.19 -16.55 2.62
N ALA A 101 -4.43 -16.48 3.71
CA ALA A 101 -3.18 -17.23 3.86
C ALA A 101 -3.41 -18.75 3.75
N GLU A 102 -4.44 -19.27 4.39
CA GLU A 102 -4.86 -20.68 4.28
C GLU A 102 -5.25 -21.05 2.86
N GLY A 103 -6.05 -20.21 2.18
CA GLY A 103 -6.44 -20.42 0.79
C GLY A 103 -5.27 -20.41 -0.19
N LEU A 104 -4.21 -19.67 0.13
CA LEU A 104 -2.96 -19.62 -0.63
C LEU A 104 -1.94 -20.71 -0.23
N GLY A 105 -2.24 -21.53 0.78
CA GLY A 105 -1.31 -22.54 1.30
C GLY A 105 -0.11 -21.97 2.08
N LEU A 106 -0.22 -20.74 2.57
CA LEU A 106 0.82 -20.00 3.31
C LEU A 106 0.75 -20.21 4.83
N ALA A 107 -0.32 -20.83 5.33
CA ALA A 107 -0.50 -21.12 6.75
C ALA A 107 -0.07 -22.56 7.06
N ASN A 108 1.04 -22.70 7.78
CA ASN A 108 1.71 -23.96 8.09
C ASN A 108 2.17 -23.95 9.55
N SER A 109 2.31 -25.12 10.17
CA SER A 109 2.80 -25.25 11.55
C SER A 109 4.23 -24.73 11.76
N ASP A 110 5.02 -24.65 10.69
CA ASP A 110 6.43 -24.26 10.73
C ASP A 110 6.64 -22.74 10.57
N ASN A 111 5.56 -21.98 10.43
CA ASN A 111 5.63 -20.53 10.26
C ASN A 111 6.22 -19.85 11.47
N GLN A 112 7.03 -18.81 11.23
CA GLN A 112 7.63 -18.06 12.32
C GLN A 112 6.57 -17.21 13.01
N VAL A 113 6.39 -17.41 14.32
CA VAL A 113 5.46 -16.63 15.14
C VAL A 113 6.22 -15.48 15.82
N HIS A 114 5.80 -14.25 15.53
CA HIS A 114 6.35 -13.02 16.09
C HIS A 114 5.29 -12.26 16.89
N GLN A 115 5.71 -11.51 17.91
CA GLN A 115 4.83 -10.55 18.58
C GLN A 115 5.01 -9.18 17.94
N ALA A 116 3.91 -8.62 17.42
CA ALA A 116 3.83 -7.25 16.96
C ALA A 116 3.06 -6.41 18.00
N SER A 117 3.54 -5.19 18.25
CA SER A 117 2.88 -4.23 19.14
C SER A 117 2.31 -3.10 18.29
N ASP A 118 0.99 -2.94 18.32
CA ASP A 118 0.28 -1.76 17.86
C ASP A 118 -0.02 -0.86 19.08
N ILE A 119 -0.37 0.42 18.85
CA ILE A 119 -0.53 1.52 19.83
C ILE A 119 -1.38 1.13 21.06
N SER A 120 -2.22 0.09 20.95
CA SER A 120 -3.07 -0.38 22.06
C SER A 120 -3.04 -1.90 22.33
N LYS A 121 -2.35 -2.72 21.53
CA LYS A 121 -2.43 -4.20 21.61
C LYS A 121 -1.15 -4.91 21.16
N THR A 122 -0.78 -5.97 21.89
CA THR A 122 0.19 -6.97 21.43
C THR A 122 -0.55 -8.08 20.68
N VAL A 123 -0.11 -8.37 19.46
CA VAL A 123 -0.69 -9.39 18.60
C VAL A 123 0.40 -10.37 18.19
N LYS A 124 0.05 -11.66 18.17
CA LYS A 124 0.89 -12.70 17.59
C LYS A 124 0.62 -12.79 16.09
N LEU A 125 1.65 -12.61 15.29
CA LEU A 125 1.62 -12.77 13.83
C LEU A 125 2.41 -14.00 13.45
N GLU A 126 1.92 -14.74 12.47
CA GLU A 126 2.72 -15.67 11.70
C GLU A 126 3.24 -14.95 10.46
N SER A 127 4.47 -15.27 10.07
CA SER A 127 5.08 -14.74 8.86
C SER A 127 5.71 -15.87 8.05
N THR A 128 5.56 -15.76 6.73
CA THR A 128 6.21 -16.65 5.75
C THR A 128 6.60 -15.88 4.50
N ARG A 129 7.20 -16.56 3.52
CA ARG A 129 7.51 -15.99 2.22
C ARG A 129 6.44 -16.37 1.21
N ILE A 130 5.98 -15.39 0.44
CA ILE A 130 5.17 -15.62 -0.74
C ILE A 130 6.06 -15.56 -1.99
N ASP A 131 5.87 -16.50 -2.89
CA ASP A 131 6.72 -16.65 -4.08
C ASP A 131 6.53 -15.49 -5.05
N GLU A 132 5.29 -15.09 -5.30
CA GLU A 132 4.96 -14.09 -6.31
C GLU A 132 3.93 -13.05 -5.81
N VAL A 133 4.28 -11.77 -5.97
CA VAL A 133 3.40 -10.63 -5.75
C VAL A 133 3.39 -9.75 -7.00
N VAL A 134 2.27 -9.70 -7.71
CA VAL A 134 2.09 -8.77 -8.84
C VAL A 134 1.47 -7.47 -8.34
N PHE A 135 2.22 -6.38 -8.49
CA PHE A 135 1.82 -5.02 -8.15
C PHE A 135 1.89 -4.13 -9.39
N GLY A 136 0.74 -3.95 -10.05
CA GLY A 136 0.67 -3.26 -11.35
C GLY A 136 1.41 -4.06 -12.43
N PRO A 137 2.35 -3.46 -13.18
CA PRO A 137 3.12 -4.16 -14.20
C PRO A 137 4.34 -4.91 -13.63
N TYR A 138 4.57 -4.88 -12.32
CA TYR A 138 5.77 -5.44 -11.69
C TYR A 138 5.45 -6.71 -10.92
N THR A 139 6.40 -7.65 -10.95
CA THR A 139 6.38 -8.87 -10.15
C THR A 139 7.50 -8.78 -9.12
N LEU A 140 7.15 -8.93 -7.85
CA LEU A 140 8.09 -9.04 -6.74
C LEU A 140 8.09 -10.50 -6.28
N GLU A 141 9.29 -11.04 -6.09
CA GLU A 141 9.46 -12.43 -5.68
C GLU A 141 9.92 -12.53 -4.22
N ASN A 142 9.59 -13.66 -3.57
CA ASN A 142 10.08 -14.00 -2.24
C ASN A 142 9.80 -12.90 -1.19
N MET A 143 8.59 -12.34 -1.21
CA MET A 143 8.19 -11.26 -0.32
C MET A 143 7.76 -11.80 1.04
N LEU A 144 8.06 -11.07 2.12
CA LEU A 144 7.55 -11.41 3.45
C LEU A 144 6.06 -11.06 3.53
N VAL A 145 5.26 -12.03 3.93
CA VAL A 145 3.83 -11.86 4.22
C VAL A 145 3.54 -12.29 5.63
N SER A 146 2.69 -11.53 6.33
CA SER A 146 2.25 -11.84 7.68
C SER A 146 0.73 -11.96 7.78
N PHE A 147 0.27 -12.70 8.78
CA PHE A 147 -1.14 -12.85 9.12
C PHE A 147 -1.28 -13.20 10.60
N ASN A 148 -2.46 -13.02 11.17
CA ASN A 148 -2.70 -13.32 12.60
C ASN A 148 -2.36 -14.77 12.91
N ALA A 149 -1.64 -15.04 14.00
CA ALA A 149 -1.39 -16.39 14.49
C ALA A 149 -2.70 -17.10 14.87
N GLU A 150 -2.71 -18.44 14.83
CA GLU A 150 -3.89 -19.22 15.23
C GLU A 150 -4.35 -18.87 16.66
N GLY A 151 -5.67 -18.73 16.86
CA GLY A 151 -6.26 -18.31 18.13
C GLY A 151 -6.08 -16.83 18.48
N SER A 152 -5.40 -16.03 17.64
CA SER A 152 -5.37 -14.57 17.75
C SER A 152 -6.32 -13.93 16.75
N ASN A 153 -7.21 -13.06 17.25
CA ASN A 153 -8.14 -12.30 16.42
C ASN A 153 -7.74 -10.82 16.42
N ILE A 154 -6.97 -10.38 15.41
CA ILE A 154 -7.16 -9.01 14.93
C ILE A 154 -8.24 -9.10 13.87
N ASP A 155 -9.38 -8.51 14.16
CA ASP A 155 -10.36 -8.21 13.13
C ASP A 155 -9.76 -7.06 12.31
N LEU A 156 -8.97 -7.37 11.27
CA LEU A 156 -8.42 -6.38 10.32
C LEU A 156 -9.57 -5.54 9.74
N ASN A 157 -10.75 -6.15 9.64
CA ASN A 157 -11.99 -5.46 9.31
C ASN A 157 -12.43 -4.47 10.40
N ASN A 158 -12.22 -4.69 11.72
CA ASN A 158 -12.68 -3.74 12.75
C ASN A 158 -11.89 -2.44 12.80
N GLN A 159 -10.59 -2.43 12.48
CA GLN A 159 -9.83 -1.17 12.41
C GLN A 159 -10.35 -0.25 11.29
N TYR A 160 -11.06 -0.82 10.32
CA TYR A 160 -11.59 -0.13 9.15
C TYR A 160 -13.13 -0.22 9.03
N LYS A 161 -13.82 -0.79 10.04
CA LYS A 161 -15.29 -0.84 10.12
C LYS A 161 -15.81 0.48 10.67
N THR A 162 -16.08 1.42 9.78
CA THR A 162 -17.38 2.09 9.86
C THR A 162 -18.41 1.16 9.21
N THR A 163 -19.15 0.48 10.09
CA THR A 163 -20.40 -0.27 9.88
C THR A 163 -20.39 -1.55 9.03
N GLY A 164 -20.75 -2.66 9.69
CA GLY A 164 -20.98 -3.98 9.12
C GLY A 164 -22.10 -4.00 8.08
N THR A 165 -21.76 -3.62 6.86
CA THR A 165 -22.66 -3.66 5.74
C THR A 165 -22.05 -4.49 4.62
N ARG A 166 -22.73 -5.60 4.32
CA ARG A 166 -22.57 -6.41 3.12
C ARG A 166 -23.09 -5.65 1.89
N ILE A 167 -22.66 -4.39 1.72
CA ILE A 167 -23.17 -3.46 0.71
C ILE A 167 -22.09 -3.24 -0.35
N ARG A 168 -22.10 -4.09 -1.38
CA ARG A 168 -21.48 -3.86 -2.71
C ARG A 168 -20.10 -3.15 -2.68
N GLY A 169 -19.18 -3.65 -1.85
CA GLY A 169 -17.78 -3.23 -1.78
C GLY A 169 -16.86 -4.43 -2.02
N LYS A 170 -15.63 -4.20 -2.51
CA LYS A 170 -14.62 -5.26 -2.63
C LYS A 170 -14.31 -5.82 -1.23
N LYS A 171 -14.15 -7.15 -1.12
CA LYS A 171 -13.68 -7.76 0.14
C LYS A 171 -12.25 -7.27 0.37
N VAL A 172 -12.01 -6.62 1.49
CA VAL A 172 -10.67 -6.23 1.92
C VAL A 172 -10.07 -7.42 2.63
N GLU A 173 -8.93 -7.91 2.15
CA GLU A 173 -8.32 -9.13 2.66
C GLU A 173 -6.95 -8.88 3.30
N GLY A 174 -6.60 -7.62 3.52
CA GLY A 174 -5.33 -7.23 4.12
C GLY A 174 -4.89 -5.82 3.76
N LEU A 175 -3.60 -5.56 3.93
CA LEU A 175 -2.91 -4.31 3.59
C LEU A 175 -1.56 -4.57 2.93
N ILE A 176 -1.08 -3.56 2.21
CA ILE A 176 0.22 -3.54 1.56
C ILE A 176 0.97 -2.28 1.97
N GLY A 177 2.16 -2.47 2.54
CA GLY A 177 2.96 -1.41 3.14
C GLY A 177 4.36 -1.26 2.55
N TYR A 178 5.22 -0.61 3.34
CA TYR A 178 6.56 -0.16 2.97
C TYR A 178 7.42 -1.21 2.26
N GLU A 179 7.45 -2.48 2.67
CA GLU A 179 8.35 -3.46 2.05
C GLU A 179 8.06 -3.70 0.56
N VAL A 180 6.82 -3.47 0.10
CA VAL A 180 6.52 -3.48 -1.34
C VAL A 180 6.76 -2.09 -1.93
N LEU A 181 6.27 -1.04 -1.27
CA LEU A 181 6.24 0.31 -1.81
C LEU A 181 7.65 0.91 -1.96
N LYS A 182 8.63 0.48 -1.16
CA LYS A 182 10.00 1.00 -1.15
C LYS A 182 10.74 0.89 -2.49
N HIS A 183 10.25 0.03 -3.38
CA HIS A 183 10.83 -0.21 -4.70
C HIS A 183 10.35 0.77 -5.78
N PHE A 184 9.37 1.63 -5.46
CA PHE A 184 8.65 2.39 -6.48
C PHE A 184 8.55 3.89 -6.20
N VAL A 185 8.34 4.64 -7.28
CA VAL A 185 7.75 5.97 -7.25
C VAL A 185 6.23 5.82 -7.35
N ILE A 186 5.55 5.97 -6.21
CA ILE A 186 4.09 5.85 -6.10
C ILE A 186 3.45 7.20 -6.38
N THR A 187 2.65 7.30 -7.43
CA THR A 187 1.89 8.52 -7.79
C THR A 187 0.40 8.24 -7.70
N MET A 188 -0.33 9.00 -6.89
CA MET A 188 -1.74 8.74 -6.60
C MET A 188 -2.62 9.99 -6.54
N ASP A 189 -3.85 9.87 -7.05
CA ASP A 189 -4.93 10.82 -6.84
C ASP A 189 -6.02 10.13 -6.02
N TYR A 190 -6.08 10.46 -4.72
CA TYR A 190 -7.02 9.86 -3.76
C TYR A 190 -8.48 10.03 -4.20
N GLN A 191 -8.86 11.23 -4.65
CA GLN A 191 -10.26 11.54 -4.97
C GLN A 191 -10.73 10.85 -6.25
N ARG A 192 -9.82 10.63 -7.21
CA ARG A 192 -10.14 9.98 -8.48
C ARG A 192 -9.85 8.49 -8.49
N ALA A 193 -9.31 7.95 -7.40
CA ALA A 193 -8.88 6.56 -7.29
C ALA A 193 -7.93 6.14 -8.44
N TYR A 194 -6.96 7.00 -8.77
CA TYR A 194 -5.92 6.68 -9.74
C TYR A 194 -4.59 6.42 -9.04
N LEU A 195 -3.92 5.35 -9.47
CA LEU A 195 -2.63 4.92 -8.94
C LEU A 195 -1.70 4.52 -10.08
N HIS A 196 -0.46 4.99 -9.97
CA HIS A 196 0.63 4.61 -10.82
C HIS A 196 1.85 4.24 -9.96
N ALA A 197 2.45 3.09 -10.25
CA ALA A 197 3.79 2.73 -9.78
C ALA A 197 4.80 2.90 -10.92
N GLY A 198 5.80 3.75 -10.72
CA GLY A 198 6.96 3.88 -11.60
C GLY A 198 8.21 3.31 -10.95
N LEU A 199 9.20 2.93 -11.75
CA LEU A 199 10.57 2.75 -11.27
C LEU A 199 11.24 4.12 -11.08
N PRO A 200 12.19 4.26 -10.15
CA PRO A 200 12.98 5.48 -10.04
C PRO A 200 13.72 5.75 -11.36
N GLU A 201 13.84 7.03 -11.74
CA GLU A 201 14.70 7.38 -12.87
C GLU A 201 16.15 7.02 -12.49
N GLN A 202 16.86 6.32 -13.37
CA GLN A 202 18.31 6.21 -13.22
C GLN A 202 18.85 7.61 -13.51
N ASP A 203 19.47 8.24 -12.51
CA ASP A 203 20.30 9.39 -12.77
C ASP A 203 21.41 8.93 -13.73
N SER A 204 21.31 9.34 -14.99
CA SER A 204 22.41 9.21 -15.92
C SER A 204 23.53 10.12 -15.42
N GLU A 205 24.51 9.52 -14.73
CA GLU A 205 25.80 10.15 -14.41
C GLU A 205 26.55 10.55 -15.69
#